data_AF-D2J8Q9-F1
#
_entry.id   AF-D2J8Q9-F1
#
_cell.length_a   1.000
_cell.length_b   1.000
_cell.length_c   1.000
_cell.angle_alpha   90.00
_cell.angle_beta   90.00
_cell.angle_gamma   90.00
#
_symmetry.space_group_name_H-M   'P 1'
#
loop_
_entity.id
_entity.type
_entity.pdbx_description
1 polymer ?
#
loop_
_entity_poly.entity_id
_entity_poly.type
_entity_poly.pdbx_seq_one_letter_code
_entity_poly.pdbx_strand_id
1 'polypeptide(L)'
;MVSYIFYFATEPKKQSLVKINETENYKPSEGEQAILTISSILEDTSYDCYIFDEIERGLGNKYITTYLIPKIKYLRSLGKIIVLSTHNANIAVNTLPITTLYCNYDVEDKNIYYVGNMYSNCLEGVVDSQILTWEDKALIHLEGNANMFNVRRNVYGI
;
A
#
# COMPACT_ATOMS: atom_id res chain seq x y z
N MET A 1 -15.94 -2.33 3.71
CA MET A 1 -15.82 -0.94 4.21
C MET A 1 -14.61 -0.90 5.12
N VAL A 2 -13.48 -0.38 4.64
CA VAL A 2 -12.30 -0.15 5.50
C VAL A 2 -12.50 1.22 6.13
N SER A 3 -12.50 1.30 7.45
CA SER A 3 -12.52 2.58 8.17
C SER A 3 -11.59 2.46 9.35
N TYR A 4 -10.54 3.28 9.35
CA TYR A 4 -9.70 3.50 10.50
C TYR A 4 -9.96 4.91 11.05
N ILE A 5 -10.24 4.99 12.34
CA ILE A 5 -10.19 6.24 13.10
C ILE A 5 -8.74 6.47 13.49
N PHE A 6 -8.10 7.48 12.90
CA PHE A 6 -6.89 8.10 13.44
C PHE A 6 -7.08 9.62 13.47
N TYR A 7 -6.80 10.22 14.62
CA TYR A 7 -6.91 11.66 14.85
C TYR A 7 -5.78 12.36 14.06
N PHE A 8 -6.14 13.20 13.06
CA PHE A 8 -5.16 13.94 12.28
C PHE A 8 -4.68 15.20 13.02
N ALA A 9 -3.37 15.30 13.24
CA ALA A 9 -2.73 16.59 13.47
C ALA A 9 -2.33 17.19 12.11
N THR A 10 -3.03 18.29 11.77
CA THR A 10 -2.70 19.38 10.83
C THR A 10 -2.40 19.02 9.36
N GLU A 11 -3.31 19.48 8.48
CA GLU A 11 -3.09 19.62 7.03
C GLU A 11 -1.84 20.45 6.72
N PRO A 12 -0.92 19.98 5.85
CA PRO A 12 -0.17 20.87 5.01
C PRO A 12 -0.87 20.92 3.65
N LYS A 13 -1.71 21.94 3.43
CA LYS A 13 -2.11 22.33 2.06
C LYS A 13 -0.88 22.86 1.33
N LYS A 14 -0.06 21.97 0.78
CA LYS A 14 0.97 22.33 -0.18
C LYS A 14 0.31 22.45 -1.55
N GLN A 15 0.11 23.68 -1.99
CA GLN A 15 -0.41 23.97 -3.33
C GLN A 15 0.70 23.65 -4.34
N SER A 16 0.53 22.58 -5.11
CA SER A 16 1.51 22.11 -6.11
C SER A 16 1.53 23.04 -7.33
N LEU A 17 2.32 24.11 -7.27
CA LEU A 17 2.64 24.96 -8.42
C LEU A 17 3.92 24.45 -9.09
N VAL A 18 3.82 24.03 -10.35
CA VAL A 18 4.99 23.62 -11.15
C VAL A 18 5.31 24.75 -12.14
N LYS A 19 6.50 25.34 -12.02
CA LYS A 19 7.02 26.27 -13.01
C LYS A 19 7.81 25.50 -14.06
N ILE A 20 7.28 25.43 -15.28
CA ILE A 20 7.95 24.78 -16.41
C ILE A 20 8.97 25.75 -17.03
N ASN A 21 8.73 27.08 -16.96
CA ASN A 21 9.64 28.17 -17.31
C ASN A 21 9.33 29.42 -16.45
N GLU A 22 10.21 30.44 -16.42
CA GLU A 22 10.04 31.66 -15.60
C GLU A 22 8.74 32.45 -15.87
N THR A 23 8.08 32.22 -17.00
CA THR A 23 6.98 33.04 -17.50
C THR A 23 5.62 32.35 -17.63
N GLU A 24 5.51 31.03 -17.48
CA GLU A 24 4.21 30.33 -17.57
C GLU A 24 3.94 29.42 -16.37
N ASN A 25 2.85 29.75 -15.66
CA ASN A 25 2.30 28.92 -14.59
C ASN A 25 1.51 27.78 -15.22
N TYR A 26 2.11 26.59 -15.24
CA TYR A 26 1.40 25.38 -15.62
C TYR A 26 0.46 24.98 -14.48
N LYS A 27 -0.83 24.80 -14.80
CA LYS A 27 -1.82 24.24 -13.87
C LYS A 27 -1.96 22.75 -14.19
N PRO A 28 -1.44 21.85 -13.36
CA PRO A 28 -1.54 20.42 -13.63
C PRO A 28 -3.00 19.98 -13.54
N SER A 29 -3.34 18.94 -14.30
CA SER A 29 -4.61 18.21 -14.16
C SER A 29 -4.73 17.61 -12.76
N GLU A 30 -5.94 17.20 -12.35
CA GLU A 30 -6.15 16.56 -11.04
C GLU A 30 -5.26 15.32 -10.86
N GLY A 31 -5.09 14.51 -11.92
CA GLY A 31 -4.21 13.34 -11.88
C GLY A 31 -2.73 13.71 -11.71
N GLU A 32 -2.26 14.77 -12.37
CA GLU A 32 -0.87 15.24 -12.21
C GLU A 32 -0.64 15.89 -10.85
N GLN A 33 -1.63 16.61 -10.30
CA GLN A 33 -1.56 17.15 -8.94
C GLN A 33 -1.44 16.02 -7.92
N ALA A 34 -2.20 14.93 -8.09
CA ALA A 34 -2.10 13.75 -7.24
C ALA A 34 -0.71 13.11 -7.34
N ILE A 35 -0.20 12.90 -8.56
CA ILE A 35 1.15 12.38 -8.82
C ILE A 35 2.22 13.24 -8.14
N LEU A 36 2.19 14.55 -8.34
CA LEU A 36 3.18 15.47 -7.77
C LEU A 36 3.15 15.46 -6.24
N THR A 37 1.95 15.42 -5.66
CA THR A 37 1.77 15.37 -4.21
C THR A 37 2.38 14.08 -3.65
N ILE A 38 2.02 12.93 -4.23
CA ILE A 38 2.53 11.62 -3.82
C ILE A 38 4.04 11.54 -3.98
N SER A 39 4.58 11.97 -5.12
CA SER A 39 6.03 12.03 -5.35
C SER A 39 6.71 12.91 -4.31
N SER A 40 6.16 14.09 -4.01
CA SER A 40 6.77 14.98 -3.02
C SER A 40 6.87 14.35 -1.63
N ILE A 41 5.85 13.59 -1.22
CA ILE A 41 5.83 12.88 0.07
C ILE A 41 6.83 11.71 0.05
N LEU A 42 6.87 10.95 -1.04
CA LEU A 42 7.76 9.80 -1.17
C LEU A 42 9.24 10.18 -1.33
N GLU A 43 9.54 11.36 -1.89
CA GLU A 43 10.90 11.90 -2.01
C GLU A 43 11.42 12.50 -0.71
N ASP A 44 10.53 12.96 0.17
CA ASP A 44 10.90 13.51 1.46
C ASP A 44 11.24 12.39 2.45
N THR A 45 12.54 12.17 2.68
CA THR A 45 13.08 11.13 3.58
C THR A 45 13.21 11.57 5.03
N SER A 46 12.74 12.77 5.38
CA SER A 46 12.81 13.30 6.74
C SER A 46 11.88 12.59 7.72
N TYR A 47 10.82 11.95 7.25
CA TYR A 47 9.89 11.19 8.09
C TYR A 47 10.45 9.83 8.49
N ASP A 48 10.20 9.41 9.72
CA ASP A 48 10.53 8.05 10.19
C ASP A 48 9.42 7.03 9.89
N CYS A 49 8.20 7.51 9.73
CA CYS A 49 7.01 6.70 9.49
C CYS A 49 6.13 7.32 8.38
N TYR A 50 5.64 6.47 7.48
CA TYR A 50 4.72 6.83 6.41
C TYR A 50 3.45 6.00 6.53
N ILE A 51 2.30 6.65 6.48
CA ILE A 51 0.99 5.99 6.54
C ILE A 51 0.23 6.37 5.27
N PHE A 52 -0.16 5.38 4.50
CA PHE A 52 -0.81 5.55 3.22
C PHE A 52 -2.13 4.78 3.19
N ASP A 53 -3.19 5.46 2.79
CA ASP A 53 -4.50 4.86 2.56
C ASP A 53 -4.87 5.00 1.09
N GLU A 54 -4.95 3.87 0.37
CA GLU A 54 -5.23 3.79 -1.07
C GLU A 54 -4.42 4.80 -1.90
N ILE A 55 -3.12 4.92 -1.62
CA ILE A 55 -2.23 5.90 -2.29
C ILE A 55 -2.21 5.73 -3.82
N GLU A 56 -2.55 4.54 -4.31
CA GLU A 56 -2.65 4.23 -5.73
C GLU A 56 -3.93 4.72 -6.42
N ARG A 57 -4.90 5.25 -5.68
CA ARG A 57 -6.20 5.63 -6.24
C ARG A 57 -6.04 6.72 -7.28
N GLY A 58 -6.52 6.44 -8.49
CA GLY A 58 -6.38 7.34 -9.64
C GLY A 58 -5.02 7.28 -10.35
N LEU A 59 -4.10 6.40 -9.93
CA LEU A 59 -2.82 6.19 -10.59
C LEU A 59 -2.88 5.06 -11.62
N GLY A 60 -2.25 5.27 -12.77
CA GLY A 60 -2.13 4.22 -13.78
C GLY A 60 -1.18 3.09 -13.34
N ASN A 61 -1.47 1.84 -13.74
CA ASN A 61 -0.65 0.66 -13.42
C ASN A 61 0.84 0.80 -13.76
N LYS A 62 1.16 1.53 -14.83
CA LYS A 62 2.56 1.83 -15.20
C LYS A 62 3.25 2.61 -14.09
N TYR A 63 2.64 3.69 -13.60
CA TYR A 63 3.20 4.52 -12.53
C TYR A 63 3.36 3.74 -11.22
N ILE A 64 2.35 2.94 -10.86
CA ILE A 64 2.40 2.07 -9.69
C ILE A 64 3.63 1.14 -9.75
N THR A 65 3.82 0.49 -10.90
CA THR A 65 4.88 -0.52 -11.08
C THR A 65 6.26 0.10 -11.20
N THR A 66 6.40 1.21 -11.94
CA THR A 66 7.72 1.78 -12.26
C THR A 66 8.20 2.80 -11.24
N TYR A 67 7.32 3.38 -10.42
CA TYR A 67 7.68 4.44 -9.48
C TYR A 67 7.25 4.14 -8.05
N LEU A 68 5.94 3.96 -7.81
CA LEU A 68 5.40 3.84 -6.44
C LEU A 68 6.01 2.65 -5.68
N ILE A 69 5.96 1.44 -6.25
CA ILE A 69 6.48 0.23 -5.61
C ILE A 69 8.00 0.30 -5.38
N PRO A 70 8.83 0.66 -6.38
CA PRO A 70 10.26 0.89 -6.16
C PRO A 70 10.56 1.90 -5.05
N LYS A 71 9.80 3.00 -4.98
CA LYS A 71 10.04 4.05 -3.98
C LYS A 71 9.65 3.63 -2.57
N ILE A 72 8.54 2.91 -2.40
CA ILE A 72 8.17 2.28 -1.11
C ILE A 72 9.28 1.31 -0.66
N LYS A 73 9.79 0.48 -1.57
CA LYS A 73 10.91 -0.44 -1.27
C LYS A 73 12.18 0.31 -0.88
N TYR A 74 12.47 1.43 -1.54
CA TYR A 74 13.60 2.29 -1.21
C TYR A 74 13.47 2.87 0.20
N LEU A 75 12.33 3.49 0.54
CA LEU A 75 12.07 4.00 1.90
C LEU A 75 12.22 2.90 2.97
N ARG A 76 11.70 1.70 2.70
CA ARG A 76 11.88 0.54 3.57
C ARG A 76 13.37 0.18 3.75
N SER A 77 14.16 0.24 2.68
CA SER A 77 15.60 -0.06 2.74
C SER A 77 16.40 0.95 3.57
N LEU A 78 15.87 2.17 3.74
CA LEU A 78 16.41 3.18 4.65
C LEU A 78 16.00 2.97 6.12
N GLY A 79 15.29 1.89 6.44
CA GLY A 79 14.80 1.60 7.79
C GLY A 79 13.53 2.36 8.18
N LYS A 80 12.84 3.01 7.23
CA LYS A 80 11.60 3.73 7.49
C LYS A 80 10.43 2.77 7.72
N ILE A 81 9.53 3.14 8.63
CA ILE A 81 8.28 2.41 8.87
C ILE A 81 7.28 2.83 7.81
N ILE A 82 6.63 1.86 7.18
CA ILE A 82 5.63 2.10 6.15
C ILE A 82 4.40 1.26 6.46
N VAL A 83 3.27 1.92 6.67
CA VAL A 83 1.96 1.29 6.83
C VAL A 83 1.14 1.65 5.60
N LEU A 84 0.64 0.65 4.89
CA LEU A 84 -0.12 0.85 3.66
C LEU A 84 -1.42 0.03 3.69
N SER A 85 -2.52 0.71 3.39
CA SER A 85 -3.82 0.11 3.06
C SER A 85 -3.98 0.13 1.54
N THR A 86 -4.33 -1.01 0.95
CA THR A 86 -4.47 -1.16 -0.51
C THR A 86 -5.41 -2.30 -0.86
N HIS A 87 -6.14 -2.12 -1.95
CA HIS A 87 -6.85 -3.20 -2.63
C HIS A 87 -6.06 -3.74 -3.83
N ASN A 88 -4.95 -3.12 -4.22
CA ASN A 88 -4.21 -3.49 -5.41
C ASN A 88 -3.25 -4.66 -5.13
N ALA A 89 -3.48 -5.81 -5.78
CA ALA A 89 -2.66 -7.01 -5.61
C ALA A 89 -1.18 -6.76 -5.98
N ASN A 90 -0.90 -5.93 -6.99
CA ASN A 90 0.47 -5.60 -7.37
C ASN A 90 1.21 -4.90 -6.22
N ILE A 91 0.55 -3.99 -5.51
CA ILE A 91 1.14 -3.28 -4.37
C ILE A 91 1.30 -4.22 -3.18
N ALA A 92 0.23 -4.88 -2.75
CA ALA A 92 0.23 -5.79 -1.60
C ALA A 92 1.30 -6.89 -1.72
N VAL A 93 1.53 -7.40 -2.94
CA VAL A 93 2.52 -8.44 -3.21
C VAL A 93 3.91 -7.84 -3.43
N ASN A 94 4.06 -6.85 -4.32
CA ASN A 94 5.37 -6.37 -4.77
C ASN A 94 6.03 -5.32 -3.89
N THR A 95 5.34 -4.78 -2.88
CA THR A 95 5.99 -4.03 -1.79
C THR A 95 6.74 -4.93 -0.81
N LEU A 96 6.49 -6.26 -0.84
CA LEU A 96 7.13 -7.25 0.03
C LEU A 96 6.92 -6.90 1.52
N PRO A 97 5.65 -6.82 1.99
CA PRO A 97 5.36 -6.46 3.36
C PRO A 97 5.89 -7.52 4.33
N ILE A 98 6.57 -7.08 5.39
CA ILE A 98 7.05 -7.96 6.47
C ILE A 98 5.85 -8.52 7.24
N THR A 99 4.83 -7.69 7.42
CA THR A 99 3.60 -8.01 8.15
C THR A 99 2.39 -7.59 7.31
N THR A 100 1.43 -8.48 7.19
CA THR A 100 0.08 -8.24 6.68
C THR A 100 -0.88 -8.24 7.86
N LEU A 101 -1.76 -7.25 7.89
CA LEU A 101 -2.90 -7.21 8.79
C LEU A 101 -4.18 -7.39 7.96
N TYR A 102 -4.92 -8.45 8.23
CA TYR A 102 -6.19 -8.75 7.59
C TYR A 102 -7.34 -8.47 8.57
N CYS A 103 -8.31 -7.67 8.12
CA CYS A 103 -9.51 -7.38 8.89
C CYS A 103 -10.66 -8.26 8.37
N ASN A 104 -11.10 -9.22 9.19
CA ASN A 104 -12.33 -9.97 8.94
C ASN A 104 -13.52 -9.20 9.54
N TYR A 105 -14.55 -8.96 8.73
CA TYR A 105 -15.79 -8.30 9.16
C TYR A 105 -16.97 -9.27 9.25
N ASP A 106 -16.69 -10.57 9.28
CA ASP A 106 -17.70 -11.57 9.59
C ASP A 106 -18.15 -11.42 11.05
N VAL A 107 -19.42 -11.09 11.25
CA VAL A 107 -20.02 -10.86 12.57
C VAL A 107 -20.07 -12.12 13.43
N GLU A 108 -19.91 -13.31 12.82
CA GLU A 108 -19.86 -14.59 13.52
C GLU A 108 -18.44 -15.04 13.90
N ASP A 109 -17.40 -14.40 13.35
CA ASP A 109 -16.01 -14.70 13.68
C ASP A 109 -15.58 -14.01 14.98
N LYS A 110 -14.85 -14.73 15.82
CA LYS A 110 -14.26 -14.19 17.06
C LYS A 110 -13.08 -13.28 16.78
N ASN A 111 -12.35 -13.52 15.68
CA ASN A 111 -11.22 -12.69 15.27
C ASN A 111 -11.64 -11.67 14.23
N ILE A 112 -11.59 -10.40 14.61
CA ILE A 112 -11.70 -9.28 13.66
C ILE A 112 -10.35 -9.05 12.96
N TYR A 113 -9.24 -9.32 13.64
CA TYR A 113 -7.90 -9.05 13.12
C TYR A 113 -7.08 -10.32 13.07
N TYR A 114 -6.42 -10.50 11.94
CA TYR A 114 -5.41 -11.53 11.72
C TYR A 114 -4.10 -10.88 11.31
N VAL A 115 -2.99 -11.38 11.84
CA VAL A 115 -1.64 -10.88 11.60
C VAL A 115 -0.77 -11.99 11.06
N GLY A 116 0.01 -11.72 10.02
CA GLY A 116 0.89 -12.72 9.45
C GLY A 116 1.62 -12.18 8.24
N ASN A 117 1.96 -13.03 7.27
CA ASN A 117 2.61 -12.58 6.05
C ASN A 117 2.51 -13.62 4.93
N MET A 118 2.90 -13.18 3.73
CA MET A 118 2.86 -14.01 2.54
C MET A 118 3.99 -15.04 2.45
N TYR A 119 5.03 -14.94 3.27
CA TYR A 119 6.19 -15.83 3.21
C TYR A 119 5.92 -17.15 3.95
N SER A 120 5.26 -17.07 5.10
CA SER A 120 4.74 -18.25 5.81
C SER A 120 3.43 -18.76 5.22
N ASN A 121 2.76 -17.95 4.40
CA ASN A 121 1.39 -18.16 3.92
C ASN A 121 0.35 -18.30 5.05
N CYS A 122 0.64 -17.72 6.22
CA CYS A 122 -0.24 -17.80 7.40
C CYS A 122 -0.67 -16.41 7.86
N LEU A 123 -1.91 -16.34 8.35
CA LEU A 123 -2.53 -15.22 9.05
C LEU A 123 -3.09 -15.75 10.38
N GLU A 124 -2.54 -15.31 11.50
CA GLU A 124 -2.93 -15.75 12.84
C GLU A 124 -3.90 -14.75 13.50
N GLY A 125 -5.01 -15.26 14.01
CA GLY A 125 -6.03 -14.49 14.71
C GLY A 125 -5.51 -13.98 16.05
N VAL A 126 -5.73 -12.69 16.33
CA VAL A 126 -5.18 -12.03 17.53
C VAL A 126 -5.88 -12.50 18.83
N VAL A 127 -7.07 -13.09 18.74
CA VAL A 127 -7.88 -13.48 19.91
C VAL A 127 -7.68 -14.94 20.32
N ASP A 128 -7.69 -15.87 19.37
CA ASP A 128 -7.64 -17.31 19.66
C ASP A 128 -6.60 -18.10 18.87
N SER A 129 -5.65 -17.40 18.22
CA SER A 129 -4.60 -18.00 17.39
C SER A 129 -5.12 -18.87 16.23
N GLN A 130 -6.38 -18.68 15.80
CA GLN A 130 -6.88 -19.31 14.58
C GLN A 130 -5.99 -18.95 13.39
N ILE A 131 -5.56 -19.97 12.63
CA ILE A 131 -4.72 -19.77 11.45
C ILE A 131 -5.59 -19.79 10.20
N LEU A 132 -5.43 -18.77 9.36
CA LEU A 132 -5.95 -18.68 8.01
C LEU A 132 -4.80 -18.73 6.99
N THR A 133 -5.08 -19.22 5.78
CA THR A 133 -4.16 -19.11 4.64
C THR A 133 -4.13 -17.68 4.13
N TRP A 134 -2.94 -17.09 4.03
CA TRP A 134 -2.78 -15.73 3.51
C TRP A 134 -3.23 -15.63 2.05
N GLU A 135 -2.80 -16.58 1.20
CA GLU A 135 -3.10 -16.59 -0.24
C GLU A 135 -4.60 -16.65 -0.52
N ASP A 136 -5.35 -17.49 0.19
CA ASP A 136 -6.81 -17.61 0.02
C ASP A 136 -7.50 -16.28 0.28
N LYS A 137 -7.12 -15.58 1.36
CA LYS A 137 -7.68 -14.26 1.69
C LYS A 137 -7.22 -13.19 0.69
N ALA A 138 -5.97 -13.24 0.27
CA ALA A 138 -5.43 -12.32 -0.72
C ALA A 138 -6.15 -12.44 -2.08
N LEU A 139 -6.44 -13.67 -2.53
CA LEU A 139 -7.18 -13.95 -3.77
C LEU A 139 -8.62 -13.44 -3.74
N ILE A 140 -9.26 -13.47 -2.56
CA ILE A 140 -10.64 -12.98 -2.38
C ILE A 140 -10.70 -11.45 -2.34
N HIS A 141 -9.72 -10.80 -1.69
CA HIS A 141 -9.83 -9.38 -1.31
C HIS A 141 -8.96 -8.41 -2.12
N LEU A 142 -7.91 -8.89 -2.79
CA LEU A 142 -7.06 -8.03 -3.62
C LEU A 142 -7.50 -8.05 -5.08
N GLU A 143 -7.58 -6.86 -5.66
CA GLU A 143 -7.88 -6.63 -7.06
C GLU A 143 -6.63 -6.84 -7.92
N GLY A 144 -6.74 -7.72 -8.92
CA GLY A 144 -5.64 -8.01 -9.84
C GLY A 144 -5.82 -9.36 -10.53
N ASN A 145 -5.06 -9.58 -11.60
CA ASN A 145 -5.15 -10.83 -12.36
C ASN A 145 -4.48 -11.98 -11.57
N ALA A 146 -5.10 -13.17 -11.51
CA ALA A 146 -4.60 -14.35 -10.78
C ALA A 146 -3.14 -14.71 -11.12
N ASN A 147 -2.69 -14.36 -12.33
CA ASN A 147 -1.30 -14.51 -12.77
C ASN A 147 -0.27 -13.81 -11.87
N MET A 148 -0.65 -12.74 -11.15
CA MET A 148 0.25 -12.05 -10.21
C MET A 148 0.63 -12.91 -9.00
N PHE A 149 -0.20 -13.87 -8.62
CA PHE A 149 0.07 -14.86 -7.58
C PHE A 149 0.93 -16.01 -8.12
N ASN A 150 0.65 -16.47 -9.35
CA ASN A 150 1.38 -17.55 -10.01
C ASN A 150 2.85 -17.24 -10.33
N VAL A 151 3.21 -15.99 -10.64
CA VAL A 151 4.61 -15.61 -10.91
C VAL A 151 5.53 -15.87 -9.71
N ARG A 152 5.00 -15.93 -8.48
CA ARG A 152 5.80 -16.17 -7.27
C ARG A 152 5.91 -17.62 -6.83
N ARG A 153 4.97 -18.49 -7.21
CA ARG A 153 5.07 -19.94 -6.94
C ARG A 153 6.37 -20.52 -7.51
N ASN A 154 6.74 -20.06 -8.72
CA ASN A 154 7.98 -20.48 -9.38
C ASN A 154 9.27 -19.86 -8.82
N VAL A 155 9.20 -18.75 -8.06
CA VAL A 155 10.39 -18.08 -7.52
C VAL A 155 10.75 -18.62 -6.13
N TYR A 156 9.77 -19.07 -5.35
CA TYR A 156 9.99 -19.57 -3.98
C TYR A 156 9.73 -21.09 -3.82
N GLY A 157 9.31 -21.79 -4.88
CA GLY A 157 9.29 -23.25 -4.92
C GLY A 157 8.39 -23.91 -3.88
N ILE A 158 7.10 -23.52 -3.85
CA ILE A 158 6.05 -24.25 -3.12
C ILE A 158 5.10 -24.94 -4.10
#